data_AF-A0A1J3CWL7-F1
#
_entry.id   AF-A0A1J3CWL7-F1
#
_cell.length_a   1.000
_cell.length_b   1.000
_cell.length_c   1.000
_cell.angle_alpha   90.00
_cell.angle_beta   90.00
_cell.angle_gamma   90.00
#
_symmetry.space_group_name_H-M   'P 1'
#
loop_
_entity.id
_entity.type
_entity.pdbx_description
1 polymer ?
#
loop_
_entity_poly.entity_id
_entity_poly.type
_entity_poly.pdbx_seq_one_letter_code
_entity_poly.pdbx_strand_id
1 'polypeptide(L)'
;KKKKENRNEMKGKEKNRVMSGYASFGLLFLFLFFFLIRFRASAQDPTYIYHVCPNTNTTTYSKNSAYLTNLRSLLSFLSSNTRSFSTGFCSTSAGQKPDVVFGRFLCRGGFSPEYCRSCVAFSVKDTFNLCPNEKQVTLYYYECMLIHSDRNILFNSSLNNGLIEWNSQSVISNQTQFINLVSSTMNQSAAEAASSSRKLDARKASFTAFRTLYVMVQCTPDLTR
;
A
#
# COMPACT_ATOMS: atom_id res chain seq x y z
N LYS A 1 -22.74 -73.32 -11.84
CA LYS A 1 -21.53 -72.70 -11.22
C LYS A 1 -20.96 -71.56 -12.07
N LYS A 2 -20.52 -71.81 -13.32
CA LYS A 2 -19.97 -70.81 -14.28
C LYS A 2 -20.75 -69.48 -14.42
N LYS A 3 -22.09 -69.51 -14.49
CA LYS A 3 -22.91 -68.29 -14.66
C LYS A 3 -22.89 -67.34 -13.45
N LYS A 4 -22.65 -67.88 -12.25
CA LYS A 4 -22.56 -67.11 -10.99
C LYS A 4 -21.18 -66.47 -10.83
N GLU A 5 -20.15 -67.15 -11.34
CA GLU A 5 -18.75 -66.70 -11.38
C GLU A 5 -18.56 -65.51 -12.33
N ASN A 6 -19.08 -65.60 -13.57
CA ASN A 6 -19.05 -64.50 -14.52
C ASN A 6 -19.82 -63.26 -14.03
N ARG A 7 -20.91 -63.44 -13.26
CA ARG A 7 -21.69 -62.33 -12.68
C ARG A 7 -20.92 -61.62 -11.56
N ASN A 8 -20.12 -62.35 -10.79
CA ASN A 8 -19.29 -61.78 -9.74
C ASN A 8 -18.07 -61.04 -10.33
N GLU A 9 -17.48 -61.56 -11.41
CA GLU A 9 -16.38 -60.91 -12.13
C GLU A 9 -16.83 -59.59 -12.79
N MET A 10 -18.02 -59.57 -13.38
CA MET A 10 -18.60 -58.36 -13.99
C MET A 10 -18.88 -57.26 -12.94
N LYS A 11 -19.42 -57.62 -11.77
CA LYS A 11 -19.62 -56.69 -10.64
C LYS A 11 -18.29 -56.18 -10.05
N GLY A 12 -17.24 -57.00 -10.05
CA GLY A 12 -15.89 -56.57 -9.63
C GLY A 12 -15.27 -55.54 -10.59
N LYS A 13 -15.39 -55.78 -11.90
CA LYS A 13 -14.95 -54.83 -12.94
C LYS A 13 -15.72 -53.51 -12.89
N GLU A 14 -17.02 -53.55 -12.61
CA GLU A 14 -17.86 -52.35 -12.47
C GLU A 14 -17.49 -51.53 -11.22
N LYS A 15 -17.30 -52.18 -10.05
CA LYS A 15 -16.81 -51.51 -8.83
C LYS A 15 -15.43 -50.89 -9.02
N ASN A 16 -14.50 -51.58 -9.70
CA ASN A 16 -13.17 -51.04 -9.97
C ASN A 16 -13.21 -49.85 -10.95
N ARG A 17 -14.10 -49.86 -11.95
CA ARG A 17 -14.31 -48.70 -12.84
C ARG A 17 -14.89 -47.50 -12.09
N VAL A 18 -15.86 -47.73 -11.23
CA VAL A 18 -16.48 -46.69 -10.39
C VAL A 18 -15.46 -46.09 -9.41
N MET A 19 -14.67 -46.93 -8.74
CA MET A 19 -13.63 -46.50 -7.80
C MET A 19 -12.46 -45.76 -8.50
N SER A 20 -12.07 -46.20 -9.70
CA SER A 20 -11.11 -45.49 -10.55
C SER A 20 -11.63 -44.13 -11.01
N GLY A 21 -12.94 -44.01 -11.27
CA GLY A 21 -13.60 -42.75 -11.57
C GLY A 21 -13.47 -41.76 -10.41
N TYR A 22 -13.84 -42.16 -9.19
CA TYR A 22 -13.72 -41.29 -8.00
C TYR A 22 -12.29 -40.83 -7.71
N ALA A 23 -11.30 -41.71 -7.89
CA ALA A 23 -9.88 -41.35 -7.74
C ALA A 23 -9.43 -40.33 -8.81
N SER A 24 -9.90 -40.49 -10.06
CA SER A 24 -9.59 -39.57 -11.16
C SER A 24 -10.22 -38.18 -10.95
N PHE A 25 -11.48 -38.11 -10.49
CA PHE A 25 -12.13 -36.84 -10.14
C PHE A 25 -11.45 -36.16 -8.95
N GLY A 26 -11.02 -36.92 -7.93
CA GLY A 26 -10.27 -36.38 -6.79
C GLY A 26 -8.91 -35.79 -7.18
N LEU A 27 -8.18 -36.46 -8.07
CA LEU A 27 -6.91 -35.96 -8.62
C LEU A 27 -7.12 -34.70 -9.45
N LEU A 28 -8.16 -34.65 -10.29
CA LEU A 28 -8.49 -33.47 -11.10
C LEU A 28 -8.84 -32.26 -10.22
N PHE A 29 -9.60 -32.48 -9.15
CA PHE A 29 -9.98 -31.43 -8.19
C PHE A 29 -8.77 -30.93 -7.40
N LEU A 30 -7.86 -31.81 -6.99
CA LEU A 30 -6.57 -31.44 -6.38
C LEU A 30 -5.72 -30.61 -7.36
N PHE A 31 -5.61 -31.03 -8.61
CA PHE A 31 -4.87 -30.27 -9.64
C PHE A 31 -5.48 -28.88 -9.88
N LEU A 32 -6.81 -28.77 -9.94
CA LEU A 32 -7.51 -27.48 -10.06
C LEU A 32 -7.28 -26.60 -8.83
N PHE A 33 -7.33 -27.16 -7.63
CA PHE A 33 -7.05 -26.44 -6.38
C PHE A 33 -5.59 -25.95 -6.33
N PHE A 34 -4.62 -26.79 -6.73
CA PHE A 34 -3.23 -26.36 -6.89
C PHE A 34 -3.08 -25.27 -7.95
N PHE A 35 -3.78 -25.36 -9.09
CA PHE A 35 -3.75 -24.34 -10.14
C PHE A 35 -4.37 -23.01 -9.68
N LEU A 36 -5.43 -23.05 -8.88
CA LEU A 36 -6.02 -21.87 -8.23
C LEU A 36 -5.10 -21.25 -7.17
N ILE A 37 -4.32 -22.06 -6.43
CA ILE A 37 -3.27 -21.56 -5.53
C ILE A 37 -2.09 -20.94 -6.31
N ARG A 38 -1.87 -21.34 -7.57
CA ARG A 38 -0.85 -20.75 -8.45
C ARG A 38 -1.24 -19.40 -9.04
N PHE A 39 -2.51 -18.99 -8.96
CA PHE A 39 -2.87 -17.59 -9.14
C PHE A 39 -2.33 -16.81 -7.94
N ARG A 40 -1.05 -16.47 -7.99
CA ARG A 40 -0.57 -15.33 -7.23
C ARG A 40 -1.42 -14.16 -7.68
N ALA A 41 -2.14 -13.54 -6.74
CA ALA A 41 -2.67 -12.21 -6.97
C ALA A 41 -1.48 -11.38 -7.45
N SER A 42 -1.47 -11.01 -8.73
CA SER A 42 -0.58 -9.96 -9.18
C SER A 42 -0.99 -8.74 -8.38
N ALA A 43 -0.12 -8.26 -7.51
CA ALA A 43 -0.31 -6.92 -7.00
C ALA A 43 -0.30 -6.02 -8.24
N GLN A 44 -1.41 -5.34 -8.49
CA GLN A 44 -1.45 -4.32 -9.52
C GLN A 44 -0.39 -3.27 -9.17
N ASP A 45 0.26 -2.71 -10.19
CA ASP A 45 1.19 -1.61 -9.97
C ASP A 45 0.46 -0.49 -9.20
N PRO A 46 1.10 0.10 -8.17
CA PRO A 46 0.48 1.17 -7.38
C PRO A 46 0.08 2.34 -8.26
N THR A 47 -0.99 3.02 -7.88
CA THR A 47 -1.51 4.12 -8.70
C THR A 47 -0.67 5.37 -8.46
N TYR A 48 0.14 5.75 -9.45
CA TYR A 48 0.95 6.96 -9.38
C TYR A 48 0.07 8.21 -9.25
N ILE A 49 0.44 9.13 -8.34
CA ILE A 49 -0.23 10.42 -8.17
C ILE A 49 0.73 11.54 -8.56
N TYR A 50 1.84 11.67 -7.83
CA TYR A 50 2.76 12.79 -7.99
C TYR A 50 4.13 12.48 -7.38
N HIS A 51 5.15 13.25 -7.75
CA HIS A 51 6.44 13.22 -7.08
C HIS A 51 7.03 14.62 -6.96
N VAL A 52 7.90 14.80 -5.97
CA VAL A 52 8.65 16.04 -5.77
C VAL A 52 10.14 15.72 -5.79
N CYS A 53 10.81 16.32 -6.77
CA CYS A 53 12.26 16.42 -6.88
C CYS A 53 12.61 17.92 -6.94
N PRO A 54 13.46 18.48 -6.05
CA PRO A 54 13.82 19.89 -6.10
C PRO A 54 14.53 20.30 -7.41
N ASN A 55 15.21 19.36 -8.07
CA ASN A 55 15.98 19.60 -9.29
C ASN A 55 17.00 20.75 -9.12
N THR A 56 17.63 20.84 -7.95
CA THR A 56 18.63 21.86 -7.64
C THR A 56 20.00 21.23 -7.43
N ASN A 57 21.07 21.85 -7.95
CA ASN A 57 22.42 21.30 -7.81
C ASN A 57 22.84 21.07 -6.35
N THR A 58 22.31 21.84 -5.40
CA THR A 58 22.61 21.73 -3.96
C THR A 58 21.94 20.53 -3.30
N THR A 59 20.90 19.96 -3.91
CA THR A 59 20.18 18.78 -3.42
C THR A 59 20.55 17.50 -4.17
N THR A 60 21.61 17.48 -4.97
CA THR A 60 22.02 16.27 -5.71
C THR A 60 23.16 15.50 -5.04
N TYR A 61 23.29 14.22 -5.37
CA TYR A 61 24.43 13.37 -5.01
C TYR A 61 25.12 12.78 -6.25
N SER A 62 26.39 12.37 -6.10
CA SER A 62 27.16 11.73 -7.17
C SER A 62 26.99 10.20 -7.17
N LYS A 63 27.18 9.57 -8.34
CA LYS A 63 26.95 8.13 -8.58
C LYS A 63 27.77 7.17 -7.71
N ASN A 64 28.85 7.64 -7.08
CA ASN A 64 29.73 6.84 -6.21
C ASN A 64 29.87 7.44 -4.80
N SER A 65 28.92 8.29 -4.39
CA SER A 65 28.93 8.90 -3.06
C SER A 65 28.60 7.90 -1.96
N ALA A 66 29.16 8.12 -0.75
CA ALA A 66 28.73 7.41 0.45
C ALA A 66 27.22 7.64 0.72
N TYR A 67 26.70 8.81 0.38
CA TYR A 67 25.27 9.11 0.41
C TYR A 67 24.43 8.10 -0.38
N LEU A 68 24.79 7.77 -1.63
CA LEU A 68 24.02 6.80 -2.44
C LEU A 68 24.05 5.39 -1.80
N THR A 69 25.18 4.98 -1.23
CA THR A 69 25.27 3.70 -0.50
C THR A 69 24.36 3.67 0.72
N ASN A 70 24.32 4.76 1.49
CA ASN A 70 23.43 4.90 2.64
C ASN A 70 21.96 4.96 2.22
N LEU A 71 21.64 5.66 1.13
CA LEU A 71 20.29 5.72 0.56
C LEU A 71 19.80 4.33 0.12
N ARG A 72 20.63 3.55 -0.58
CA ARG A 72 20.28 2.17 -0.96
C ARG A 72 20.04 1.28 0.26
N SER A 73 20.87 1.40 1.30
CA SER A 73 20.69 0.67 2.56
C SER A 73 19.38 1.03 3.25
N LEU A 74 19.07 2.32 3.33
CA LEU A 74 17.83 2.84 3.88
C LEU A 74 16.60 2.32 3.13
N LEU A 75 16.57 2.44 1.80
CA LEU A 75 15.45 2.02 0.97
C LEU A 75 15.25 0.49 1.00
N SER A 76 16.34 -0.28 1.06
CA SER A 76 16.30 -1.73 1.26
C SER A 76 15.66 -2.09 2.60
N PHE A 77 16.03 -1.38 3.68
CA PHE A 77 15.41 -1.58 5.00
C PHE A 77 13.91 -1.24 4.99
N LEU A 78 13.52 -0.09 4.42
CA LEU A 78 12.12 0.35 4.36
C LEU A 78 11.22 -0.63 3.59
N SER A 79 11.71 -1.24 2.51
CA SER A 79 10.93 -2.19 1.70
C SER A 79 10.91 -3.64 2.25
N SER A 80 11.83 -3.99 3.17
CA SER A 80 11.98 -5.35 3.68
C SER A 80 11.53 -5.55 5.13
N ASN A 81 11.47 -4.50 5.95
CA ASN A 81 11.10 -4.61 7.36
C ASN A 81 9.60 -4.91 7.55
N THR A 82 9.27 -6.20 7.69
CA THR A 82 7.89 -6.68 7.76
C THR A 82 7.09 -6.12 8.94
N ARG A 83 7.75 -5.80 10.06
CA ARG A 83 7.08 -5.26 11.26
C ARG A 83 6.50 -3.87 11.03
N SER A 84 7.09 -3.06 10.16
CA SER A 84 6.58 -1.71 9.90
C SER A 84 5.29 -1.69 9.07
N PHE A 85 4.98 -2.77 8.34
CA PHE A 85 3.75 -2.84 7.55
C PHE A 85 2.51 -3.13 8.40
N SER A 86 2.65 -3.69 9.61
CA SER A 86 1.50 -3.86 10.51
C SER A 86 0.96 -2.53 11.03
N THR A 87 1.83 -1.53 11.17
CA THR A 87 1.46 -0.14 11.53
C THR A 87 1.30 0.76 10.30
N GLY A 88 1.68 0.29 9.11
CA GLY A 88 1.64 1.07 7.87
C GLY A 88 2.60 2.26 7.87
N PHE A 89 3.64 2.24 8.72
CA PHE A 89 4.55 3.37 8.90
C PHE A 89 5.93 2.91 9.36
N CYS A 90 6.96 3.56 8.82
CA CYS A 90 8.33 3.46 9.29
C CYS A 90 9.02 4.81 9.12
N SER A 91 9.87 5.19 10.08
CA SER A 91 10.72 6.37 10.02
C SER A 91 12.08 6.00 10.60
N THR A 92 13.15 6.19 9.83
CA THR A 92 14.50 5.75 10.21
C THR A 92 15.57 6.52 9.44
N SER A 93 16.83 6.33 9.82
CA SER A 93 17.99 6.83 9.10
C SER A 93 19.01 5.73 8.80
N ALA A 94 19.92 6.03 7.88
CA ALA A 94 21.08 5.20 7.57
C ALA A 94 22.33 6.06 7.36
N GLY A 95 23.49 5.53 7.75
CA GLY A 95 24.77 6.23 7.65
C GLY A 95 25.02 7.21 8.80
N GLN A 96 26.08 8.00 8.64
CA GLN A 96 26.52 9.03 9.59
C GLN A 96 26.87 10.31 8.83
N LYS A 97 26.95 11.45 9.55
CA LYS A 97 27.35 12.72 8.94
C LYS A 97 28.73 12.59 8.27
N PRO A 98 28.95 13.20 7.09
CA PRO A 98 28.03 14.12 6.40
C PRO A 98 27.00 13.43 5.48
N ASP A 99 27.07 12.11 5.31
CA ASP A 99 26.28 11.33 4.32
C ASP A 99 25.07 10.60 4.91
N VAL A 100 24.55 11.08 6.06
CA VAL A 100 23.35 10.49 6.68
C VAL A 100 22.14 10.71 5.78
N VAL A 101 21.30 9.69 5.68
CA VAL A 101 20.03 9.73 4.94
C VAL A 101 18.90 9.44 5.91
N PHE A 102 17.86 10.25 5.88
CA PHE A 102 16.64 10.06 6.62
C PHE A 102 15.54 9.62 5.66
N GLY A 103 14.67 8.70 6.09
CA GLY A 103 13.57 8.25 5.25
C GLY A 103 12.41 7.73 6.06
N ARG A 104 11.23 7.82 5.45
CA ARG A 104 10.00 7.31 6.01
C ARG A 104 9.04 6.89 4.91
N PHE A 105 8.14 5.96 5.24
CA PHE A 105 6.96 5.70 4.43
C PHE A 105 5.70 5.80 5.30
N LEU A 106 4.59 6.14 4.65
CA LEU A 106 3.24 6.07 5.23
C LEU A 106 2.32 5.38 4.22
N CYS A 107 1.68 4.29 4.63
CA CYS A 107 0.66 3.64 3.82
C CYS A 107 -0.70 4.29 4.05
N ARG A 108 -1.48 4.44 2.99
CA ARG A 108 -2.84 4.97 3.07
C ARG A 108 -3.73 4.02 3.87
N GLY A 109 -4.50 4.57 4.79
CA GLY A 109 -5.51 3.83 5.55
C GLY A 109 -6.51 3.10 4.65
N GLY A 110 -6.94 1.92 5.07
CA GLY A 110 -7.91 1.10 4.34
C GLY A 110 -7.31 0.06 3.39
N PHE A 111 -6.00 0.13 3.10
CA PHE A 111 -5.28 -0.93 2.38
C PHE A 111 -4.76 -2.03 3.30
N SER A 112 -4.65 -3.26 2.78
CA SER A 112 -4.03 -4.35 3.52
C SER A 112 -2.51 -4.16 3.62
N PRO A 113 -1.84 -4.79 4.61
CA PRO A 113 -0.38 -4.75 4.73
C PRO A 113 0.35 -5.21 3.46
N GLU A 114 -0.23 -6.11 2.68
CA GLU A 114 0.33 -6.63 1.43
C GLU A 114 0.34 -5.56 0.33
N TYR A 115 -0.77 -4.83 0.15
CA TYR A 115 -0.84 -3.71 -0.80
C TYR A 115 0.13 -2.59 -0.40
N CYS A 116 0.16 -2.26 0.89
CA CYS A 116 1.10 -1.31 1.47
C CYS A 116 2.56 -1.70 1.18
N ARG A 117 2.93 -2.96 1.45
CA ARG A 117 4.27 -3.49 1.17
C ARG A 117 4.62 -3.45 -0.31
N SER A 118 3.69 -3.85 -1.17
CA SER A 118 3.88 -3.80 -2.62
C SER A 118 4.13 -2.37 -3.09
N CYS A 119 3.36 -1.41 -2.59
CA CYS A 119 3.53 -0.01 -2.90
C CYS A 119 4.90 0.52 -2.48
N VAL A 120 5.31 0.29 -1.23
CA VAL A 120 6.62 0.77 -0.74
C VAL A 120 7.77 0.16 -1.54
N ALA A 121 7.71 -1.15 -1.84
CA ALA A 121 8.72 -1.82 -2.65
C ALA A 121 8.80 -1.25 -4.07
N PHE A 122 7.65 -0.95 -4.68
CA PHE A 122 7.57 -0.29 -5.98
C PHE A 122 8.17 1.12 -5.93
N SER A 123 7.74 1.96 -4.99
CA SER A 123 8.24 3.34 -4.83
C SER A 123 9.75 3.39 -4.59
N VAL A 124 10.29 2.43 -3.82
CA VAL A 124 11.74 2.29 -3.60
C VAL A 124 12.50 2.05 -4.90
N LYS A 125 11.95 1.23 -5.81
CA LYS A 125 12.56 1.00 -7.12
C LYS A 125 12.40 2.24 -8.01
N ASP A 126 11.23 2.86 -8.00
CA ASP A 126 10.87 3.92 -8.93
C ASP A 126 11.51 5.27 -8.60
N THR A 127 11.96 5.47 -7.35
CA THR A 127 12.65 6.71 -6.94
C THR A 127 13.86 7.05 -7.80
N PHE A 128 14.60 6.04 -8.27
CA PHE A 128 15.76 6.23 -9.14
C PHE A 128 15.39 6.52 -10.60
N ASN A 129 14.16 6.24 -11.01
CA ASN A 129 13.65 6.59 -12.33
C ASN A 129 13.10 8.02 -12.32
N LEU A 130 12.30 8.36 -11.30
CA LEU A 130 11.63 9.65 -11.17
C LEU A 130 12.58 10.77 -10.70
N CYS A 131 13.44 10.48 -9.72
CA CYS A 131 14.41 11.43 -9.17
C CYS A 131 15.84 10.81 -9.13
N PRO A 132 16.54 10.67 -10.27
CA PRO A 132 17.73 9.81 -10.40
C PRO A 132 18.92 10.13 -9.47
N ASN A 133 19.08 11.37 -9.03
CA ASN A 133 20.24 11.84 -8.27
C ASN A 133 19.89 12.84 -7.16
N GLU A 134 18.62 12.89 -6.73
CA GLU A 134 18.15 13.87 -5.75
C GLU A 134 18.19 13.31 -4.33
N LYS A 135 18.68 14.12 -3.39
CA LYS A 135 18.75 13.81 -1.96
C LYS A 135 17.39 13.93 -1.29
N GLN A 136 16.56 14.86 -1.74
CA GLN A 136 15.25 15.16 -1.15
C GLN A 136 14.16 14.75 -2.12
N VAL A 137 13.44 13.68 -1.80
CA VAL A 137 12.42 13.11 -2.66
C VAL A 137 11.17 12.81 -1.86
N THR A 138 10.02 13.08 -2.46
CA THR A 138 8.72 12.58 -1.98
C THR A 138 7.99 11.95 -3.16
N LEU A 139 7.59 10.69 -3.03
CA LEU A 139 6.76 9.99 -3.99
C LEU A 139 5.38 9.75 -3.39
N TYR A 140 4.34 10.14 -4.12
CA TYR A 140 2.95 9.90 -3.78
C TYR A 140 2.36 8.87 -4.75
N TYR A 141 2.02 7.70 -4.20
CA TYR A 141 1.11 6.76 -4.83
C TYR A 141 -0.18 6.73 -4.01
N TYR A 142 -1.26 6.23 -4.60
CA TYR A 142 -2.55 6.16 -3.93
C TYR A 142 -2.49 5.29 -2.66
N GLU A 143 -1.72 4.21 -2.70
CA GLU A 143 -1.61 3.24 -1.62
C GLU A 143 -0.56 3.62 -0.57
N CYS A 144 0.45 4.41 -0.92
CA CYS A 144 1.52 4.81 0.00
C CYS A 144 2.29 6.06 -0.43
N MET A 145 2.95 6.68 0.53
CA MET A 145 3.91 7.76 0.35
C MET A 145 5.30 7.29 0.80
N LEU A 146 6.34 7.61 0.01
CA LEU A 146 7.75 7.38 0.36
C LEU A 146 8.50 8.72 0.35
N ILE A 147 9.26 9.00 1.41
CA ILE A 147 10.08 10.21 1.52
C ILE A 147 11.50 9.80 1.89
N HIS A 148 12.51 10.41 1.25
CA HIS A 148 13.88 10.43 1.74
C HIS A 148 14.51 11.82 1.64
N SER A 149 15.46 12.12 2.52
CA SER A 149 16.10 13.42 2.62
C SER A 149 17.50 13.33 3.23
N ASP A 150 18.37 14.26 2.85
CA ASP A 150 19.62 14.56 3.58
C ASP A 150 19.39 15.46 4.81
N ARG A 151 18.17 15.98 4.99
CA ARG A 151 17.74 16.72 6.17
C ARG A 151 16.97 15.80 7.13
N ASN A 152 17.05 16.09 8.43
CA ASN A 152 16.32 15.31 9.42
C ASN A 152 14.80 15.56 9.29
N ILE A 153 14.10 14.55 8.77
CA ILE A 153 12.64 14.53 8.56
C ILE A 153 11.91 13.60 9.54
N LEU A 154 12.62 13.04 10.54
CA LEU A 154 12.04 12.04 11.44
C LEU A 154 10.94 12.59 12.35
N PHE A 155 10.99 13.89 12.64
CA PHE A 155 10.07 14.57 13.56
C PHE A 155 9.47 15.85 12.98
N ASN A 156 9.84 16.22 11.75
CA ASN A 156 9.38 17.47 11.15
C ASN A 156 8.12 17.21 10.31
N SER A 157 7.01 17.85 10.70
CA SER A 157 5.75 17.85 9.96
C SER A 157 5.82 18.69 8.67
N SER A 158 6.78 19.62 8.60
CA SER A 158 6.86 20.62 7.54
C SER A 158 7.74 20.15 6.39
N LEU A 159 7.23 19.21 5.61
CA LEU A 159 7.55 19.21 4.19
C LEU A 159 6.54 20.17 3.56
N ASN A 160 6.97 21.35 3.11
CA ASN A 160 6.13 22.39 2.50
C ASN A 160 5.52 21.97 1.14
N ASN A 161 5.33 20.67 0.93
CA ASN A 161 5.01 20.03 -0.34
C ASN A 161 3.69 19.26 -0.21
N GLY A 162 2.68 19.92 0.37
CA GLY A 162 1.31 19.39 0.40
C GLY A 162 0.77 19.31 -1.03
N LEU A 163 0.26 18.14 -1.41
CA LEU A 163 -0.42 17.94 -2.69
C LEU A 163 -1.92 18.20 -2.50
N ILE A 164 -2.49 19.07 -3.33
CA ILE A 164 -3.94 19.32 -3.38
C ILE A 164 -4.46 18.85 -4.73
N GLU A 165 -5.33 17.85 -4.69
CA GLU A 165 -6.06 17.34 -5.86
C GLU A 165 -7.48 17.91 -5.87
N TRP A 166 -7.91 18.46 -7.01
CA TRP A 166 -9.24 19.04 -7.15
C TRP A 166 -10.19 18.08 -7.85
N ASN A 167 -11.43 18.03 -7.36
CA ASN A 167 -12.51 17.44 -8.13
C ASN A 167 -12.94 18.44 -9.23
N SER A 168 -13.02 17.99 -10.48
CA SER A 168 -13.47 18.81 -11.60
C SER A 168 -14.98 19.09 -11.62
N GLN A 169 -15.75 18.39 -10.78
CA GLN A 169 -17.19 18.57 -10.64
C GLN A 169 -17.51 19.61 -9.56
N SER A 170 -18.47 20.48 -9.86
CA SER A 170 -18.95 21.50 -8.94
C SER A 170 -20.23 21.08 -8.21
N VAL A 171 -20.35 21.51 -6.96
CA VAL A 171 -21.61 21.48 -6.21
C VAL A 171 -22.32 22.81 -6.48
N ILE A 172 -23.40 22.78 -7.26
CA ILE A 172 -24.08 23.99 -7.73
C ILE A 172 -25.14 24.44 -6.72
N SER A 173 -25.89 23.51 -6.12
CA SER A 173 -26.94 23.80 -5.12
C SER A 173 -26.44 23.60 -3.69
N ASN A 174 -26.97 24.41 -2.76
CA ASN A 174 -26.69 24.32 -1.32
C ASN A 174 -25.19 24.36 -0.95
N GLN A 175 -24.40 25.18 -1.65
CA GLN A 175 -22.95 25.28 -1.46
C GLN A 175 -22.54 25.56 -0.01
N THR A 176 -23.19 26.53 0.65
CA THR A 176 -22.90 26.85 2.05
C THR A 176 -23.13 25.65 2.97
N GLN A 177 -24.22 24.91 2.75
CA GLN A 177 -24.51 23.70 3.53
C GLN A 177 -23.46 22.62 3.26
N PHE A 178 -23.05 22.44 2.01
CA PHE A 178 -22.01 21.47 1.64
C PHE A 178 -20.67 21.82 2.29
N ILE A 179 -20.24 23.08 2.21
CA ILE A 179 -18.99 23.57 2.82
C ILE A 179 -19.02 23.36 4.34
N ASN A 180 -20.13 23.72 5.00
CA ASN A 180 -20.28 23.51 6.44
C ASN A 180 -20.25 22.03 6.81
N LEU A 181 -20.87 21.16 6.00
CA LEU A 181 -20.84 19.72 6.20
C LEU A 181 -19.42 19.15 6.04
N VAL A 182 -18.70 19.56 4.99
CA VAL A 182 -17.29 19.16 4.77
C VAL A 182 -16.42 19.60 5.93
N SER A 183 -16.48 20.89 6.30
CA SER A 183 -15.66 21.46 7.37
C SER A 183 -15.92 20.78 8.72
N SER A 184 -17.18 20.64 9.13
CA SER A 184 -17.54 19.99 10.39
C SER A 184 -17.13 18.51 10.42
N THR A 185 -17.40 17.76 9.34
CA THR A 185 -17.03 16.33 9.25
C THR A 185 -15.51 16.15 9.25
N MET A 186 -14.77 17.02 8.56
CA MET A 186 -13.30 16.99 8.52
C MET A 186 -12.67 17.34 9.86
N ASN A 187 -13.18 18.36 10.55
CA ASN A 187 -12.71 18.71 11.90
C ASN A 187 -12.95 17.58 12.90
N GLN A 188 -14.13 16.95 12.85
CA GLN A 188 -14.42 15.81 13.71
C GLN A 188 -13.52 14.61 13.38
N SER A 189 -13.28 14.36 12.09
CA SER A 189 -12.40 13.27 11.66
C SER A 189 -10.94 13.52 12.05
N ALA A 190 -10.47 14.76 11.94
CA ALA A 190 -9.13 15.15 12.38
C ALA A 190 -8.95 14.97 13.90
N ALA A 191 -9.96 15.31 14.70
CA ALA A 191 -9.91 15.11 16.15
C ALA A 191 -9.81 13.63 16.53
N GLU A 192 -10.58 12.75 15.89
CA GLU A 192 -10.49 11.30 16.13
C GLU A 192 -9.22 10.67 15.57
N ALA A 193 -8.77 11.11 14.39
CA ALA A 193 -7.51 10.63 13.85
C ALA A 193 -6.37 10.98 14.81
N ALA A 194 -6.34 12.20 15.36
CA ALA A 194 -5.31 12.60 16.32
C ALA A 194 -5.33 11.80 17.63
N SER A 195 -6.51 11.38 18.10
CA SER A 195 -6.68 10.59 19.34
C SER A 195 -6.46 9.07 19.13
N SER A 196 -6.62 8.58 17.90
CA SER A 196 -6.48 7.18 17.53
C SER A 196 -5.03 6.70 17.55
N SER A 197 -4.80 5.48 18.04
CA SER A 197 -3.47 4.83 18.01
C SER A 197 -2.96 4.58 16.59
N ARG A 198 -3.87 4.45 15.61
CA ARG A 198 -3.54 4.29 14.19
C ARG A 198 -3.39 5.62 13.45
N LYS A 199 -3.66 6.74 14.12
CA LYS A 199 -3.65 8.08 13.53
C LYS A 199 -4.52 8.21 12.27
N LEU A 200 -5.67 7.54 12.26
CA LEU A 200 -6.57 7.46 11.11
C LEU A 200 -8.01 7.51 11.58
N ASP A 201 -8.85 8.25 10.86
CA ASP A 201 -10.30 8.20 10.96
C ASP A 201 -10.93 8.33 9.57
N ALA A 202 -12.10 7.72 9.38
CA ALA A 202 -12.87 7.83 8.15
C ALA A 202 -14.36 7.88 8.46
N ARG A 203 -15.06 8.82 7.81
CA ARG A 203 -16.45 9.15 8.09
C ARG A 203 -17.25 9.25 6.80
N LYS A 204 -18.56 9.03 6.96
CA LYS A 204 -19.56 9.37 5.95
C LYS A 204 -20.61 10.28 6.55
N ALA A 205 -21.14 11.20 5.75
CA ALA A 205 -22.24 12.07 6.12
C ALA A 205 -23.21 12.22 4.95
N SER A 206 -24.51 12.23 5.22
CA SER A 206 -25.51 12.47 4.20
C SER A 206 -25.55 13.96 3.85
N PHE A 207 -25.31 14.31 2.58
CA PHE A 207 -25.49 15.68 2.08
C PHE A 207 -26.90 15.87 1.52
N THR A 208 -27.37 14.92 0.70
CA THR A 208 -28.75 14.85 0.22
C THR A 208 -29.24 13.41 0.29
N ALA A 209 -30.50 13.16 -0.07
CA ALA A 209 -31.06 11.80 -0.17
C ALA A 209 -30.26 10.88 -1.13
N PHE A 210 -29.52 11.45 -2.07
CA PHE A 210 -28.78 10.71 -3.10
C PHE A 210 -27.26 10.97 -3.08
N ARG A 211 -26.78 11.89 -2.23
CA ARG A 211 -25.36 12.26 -2.15
C ARG A 211 -24.84 12.05 -0.75
N THR A 212 -23.78 11.24 -0.66
CA THR A 212 -23.05 10.98 0.58
C THR A 212 -21.67 11.61 0.46
N LEU A 213 -21.29 12.38 1.47
CA LEU A 213 -19.93 12.87 1.68
C LEU A 213 -19.11 11.76 2.34
N TYR A 214 -17.89 11.53 1.86
CA TYR A 214 -16.90 10.67 2.49
C TYR A 214 -15.67 11.51 2.86
N VAL A 215 -15.17 11.33 4.07
CA VAL A 215 -13.99 12.03 4.59
C VAL A 215 -13.05 10.99 5.19
N MET A 216 -11.75 11.13 4.94
CA MET A 216 -10.70 10.36 5.59
C MET A 216 -9.60 11.32 6.01
N VAL A 217 -9.17 11.24 7.27
CA VAL A 217 -8.03 11.99 7.80
C VAL A 217 -7.01 11.00 8.33
N GLN A 218 -5.76 11.18 7.94
CA GLN A 218 -4.65 10.35 8.38
C GLN A 218 -3.45 11.22 8.74
N CYS A 219 -2.85 10.94 9.89
CA CYS A 219 -1.61 11.54 10.34
C CYS A 219 -0.51 10.46 10.39
N THR A 220 0.75 10.87 10.42
CA THR A 220 1.84 9.93 10.65
C THR A 220 1.85 9.46 12.12
N PRO A 221 2.03 8.16 12.40
CA PRO A 221 2.02 7.60 13.75
C PRO A 221 3.01 8.20 14.76
N ASP A 222 4.08 8.86 14.30
CA ASP A 222 5.08 9.53 15.14
C ASP A 222 4.59 10.85 15.77
N LEU A 223 3.47 11.40 15.29
CA LEU A 223 2.93 12.64 15.83
C LEU A 223 2.27 12.42 17.20
N THR A 224 2.80 13.12 18.21
CA THR A 224 2.14 13.25 19.51
C THR A 224 0.95 14.20 19.40
N ARG A 225 -0.04 14.02 20.30
CA ARG A 225 -1.18 14.93 20.40
C ARG A 225 -0.75 16.27 21.00
#